data_AF-A0A6V7JKZ9-F1
#
_entry.id   AF-A0A6V7JKZ9-F1
#
_cell.length_a   1.000
_cell.length_b   1.000
_cell.length_c   1.000
_cell.angle_alpha   90.00
_cell.angle_beta   90.00
_cell.angle_gamma   90.00
#
_symmetry.space_group_name_H-M   'P 1'
#
loop_
_entity.id
_entity.type
_entity.pdbx_description
1 polymer ?
#
loop_
_entity_poly.entity_id
_entity_poly.type
_entity_poly.pdbx_seq_one_letter_code
_entity_poly.pdbx_strand_id
1 'polypeptide(L)' 'IALSIPLANAEEMKTEGATAFSRCQMYDVDYADLMRRGIRTANASWPVKPCSNGWSFNFTQVPYASIATE' A
#
# COMPACT_ATOMS: atom_id res chain seq x y z
N ILE A 1 5.86 -13.26 -7.81
CA ILE A 1 5.77 -12.60 -6.48
C ILE A 1 6.32 -11.19 -6.67
N ALA A 2 5.50 -10.16 -6.48
CA ALA A 2 5.94 -8.78 -6.65
C ALA A 2 6.85 -8.39 -5.47
N LEU A 3 8.11 -8.06 -5.76
CA LEU A 3 9.11 -7.67 -4.76
C LEU A 3 8.80 -6.32 -4.08
N SER A 4 7.98 -5.52 -4.74
CA SER A 4 7.65 -4.15 -4.37
C SER A 4 6.43 -4.04 -3.46
N ILE A 5 5.55 -5.04 -3.46
CA ILE A 5 4.22 -4.93 -2.86
C ILE A 5 4.10 -5.87 -1.65
N PRO A 6 3.94 -5.34 -0.42
CA PRO A 6 3.70 -6.13 0.77
C PRO A 6 2.26 -6.67 0.81
N LEU A 7 2.00 -7.56 1.77
CA LEU A 7 0.65 -8.01 2.07
C LEU A 7 -0.23 -6.86 2.58
N ALA A 8 -1.52 -6.92 2.30
CA ALA A 8 -2.48 -5.93 2.80
C ALA A 8 -2.50 -5.94 4.34
N ASN A 9 -2.56 -4.75 4.93
CA ASN A 9 -2.72 -4.63 6.37
C ASN A 9 -4.16 -5.01 6.81
N ALA A 10 -4.37 -5.18 8.11
CA ALA A 10 -5.66 -5.62 8.65
C ALA A 10 -6.81 -4.63 8.39
N GLU A 11 -6.51 -3.37 8.06
CA GLU A 11 -7.51 -2.35 7.76
C GLU A 11 -7.89 -2.34 6.27
N GLU A 12 -6.91 -2.45 5.38
CA GLU A 12 -7.12 -2.64 3.94
C GLU A 12 -7.91 -3.92 3.66
N MET A 13 -7.66 -4.99 4.42
CA MET A 13 -8.40 -6.25 4.30
C MET A 13 -9.89 -6.12 4.62
N LYS A 14 -10.29 -5.12 5.42
CA LYS A 14 -11.68 -4.86 5.79
C LYS A 14 -12.43 -4.01 4.77
N THR A 15 -11.73 -3.46 3.79
CA THR A 15 -12.31 -2.58 2.76
C THR A 15 -12.96 -3.40 1.66
N GLU A 16 -14.13 -3.00 1.16
CA GLU A 16 -14.77 -3.66 0.01
C GLU A 16 -13.84 -3.59 -1.21
N GLY A 17 -13.52 -4.76 -1.76
CA GLY A 17 -12.53 -4.91 -2.83
C GLY A 17 -11.09 -5.13 -2.35
N ALA A 18 -10.86 -5.52 -1.10
CA ALA A 18 -9.54 -5.89 -0.57
C ALA A 18 -8.84 -6.97 -1.43
N THR A 19 -7.54 -6.76 -1.68
CA THR A 19 -6.65 -7.76 -2.28
C THR A 19 -5.71 -8.31 -1.21
N ALA A 20 -5.18 -9.52 -1.42
CA ALA A 20 -4.15 -10.08 -0.53
C ALA A 20 -2.88 -9.19 -0.45
N PHE A 21 -2.66 -8.34 -1.45
CA PHE A 21 -1.58 -7.36 -1.53
C PHE A 21 -2.08 -5.95 -1.19
N SER A 22 -1.25 -5.19 -0.48
CA SER A 22 -1.51 -3.79 -0.18
C SER A 22 -1.54 -2.98 -1.47
N ARG A 23 -2.42 -1.98 -1.53
CA ARG A 23 -2.52 -1.05 -2.67
C ARG A 23 -1.85 0.29 -2.37
N CYS A 24 -1.72 0.60 -1.10
CA CYS A 24 -1.22 1.88 -0.61
C CYS A 24 0.13 1.77 0.09
N GLN A 25 0.68 0.57 0.28
CA GLN A 25 1.99 0.36 0.91
C GLN A 25 2.97 -0.32 -0.05
N MET A 26 4.25 -0.01 0.11
CA MET A 26 5.38 -0.62 -0.59
C MET A 26 6.55 -0.85 0.37
N TYR A 27 7.47 -1.73 0.03
CA TYR A 27 8.69 -1.91 0.84
C TYR A 27 9.62 -0.69 0.74
N ASP A 28 10.14 -0.23 1.87
CA ASP A 28 11.12 0.85 1.94
C ASP A 28 12.54 0.30 1.82
N VAL A 29 12.87 -0.13 0.61
CA VAL A 29 14.15 -0.76 0.30
C VAL A 29 14.75 -0.17 -0.97
N ASP A 30 16.08 -0.20 -1.07
CA ASP A 30 16.76 0.22 -2.28
C ASP A 30 16.62 -0.86 -3.36
N TYR A 31 15.61 -0.71 -4.21
CA TYR A 31 15.32 -1.68 -5.27
C TYR A 31 16.46 -1.82 -6.28
N ALA A 32 17.28 -0.78 -6.49
CA ALA A 32 18.43 -0.84 -7.38
C ALA A 32 19.52 -1.76 -6.81
N ASP A 33 19.79 -1.68 -5.51
CA ASP A 33 20.72 -2.57 -4.82
C ASP A 33 20.19 -4.02 -4.76
N LEU A 34 18.89 -4.21 -4.50
CA LEU A 34 18.25 -5.53 -4.51
C LEU A 34 18.33 -6.21 -5.89
N MET A 35 18.07 -5.45 -6.96
CA MET A 35 18.23 -5.95 -8.33
C MET A 35 19.69 -6.30 -8.65
N ARG A 36 20.65 -5.48 -8.20
CA ARG A 36 22.09 -5.77 -8.35
C ARG A 36 22.53 -7.03 -7.61
N ARG A 37 21.97 -7.28 -6.42
CA ARG A 37 22.22 -8.51 -5.64
C ARG A 37 21.48 -9.75 -6.16
N GLY A 38 20.63 -9.60 -7.17
CA GLY A 38 19.85 -10.70 -7.72
C GLY A 38 18.72 -11.19 -6.80
N ILE A 39 18.33 -10.39 -5.81
CA ILE A 39 17.24 -10.75 -4.89
C ILE A 39 15.93 -10.65 -5.66
N ARG A 40 15.19 -11.76 -5.71
CA ARG A 40 13.91 -11.89 -6.43
C ARG A 40 12.70 -12.13 -5.50
N THR A 41 12.96 -12.33 -4.22
CA THR A 41 11.96 -12.66 -3.21
C THR A 41 11.90 -11.56 -2.19
N ALA A 42 10.70 -11.02 -1.96
CA ALA A 42 10.47 -10.05 -0.90
C ALA A 42 10.70 -10.70 0.47
N ASN A 43 11.36 -9.98 1.37
CA ASN A 43 11.49 -10.38 2.75
C ASN A 43 10.38 -9.71 3.58
N ALA A 44 9.61 -10.49 4.33
CA ALA A 44 8.55 -9.97 5.20
C ALA A 44 9.08 -9.09 6.34
N SER A 45 10.38 -9.14 6.64
CA SER A 45 11.05 -8.31 7.65
C SER A 45 11.39 -6.89 7.16
N TRP A 46 11.18 -6.59 5.88
CA TRP A 46 11.50 -5.26 5.35
C TRP A 46 10.53 -4.19 5.86
N PRO A 47 11.02 -2.98 6.15
CA PRO A 47 10.16 -1.87 6.48
C PRO A 47 9.22 -1.56 5.32
N VAL A 48 8.02 -1.11 5.63
CA VAL A 48 7.00 -0.71 4.66
C VAL A 48 6.70 0.78 4.81
N LYS A 49 6.55 1.47 3.68
CA LYS A 49 6.20 2.89 3.60
C LYS A 49 4.97 3.10 2.73
N PRO A 50 4.26 4.22 2.87
CA PRO A 50 3.20 4.58 1.93
C PRO A 50 3.75 4.65 0.50
N CYS A 51 2.94 4.18 -0.46
CA CYS A 51 3.27 4.22 -1.86
C CYS A 51 3.49 5.66 -2.33
N SER A 52 4.64 5.97 -2.94
CA SER A 52 4.94 7.31 -3.48
C SER A 52 3.97 7.75 -4.59
N ASN A 53 3.38 6.81 -5.33
CA ASN A 53 2.34 7.06 -6.33
C ASN A 53 0.97 6.51 -5.89
N GLY A 54 0.79 6.29 -4.59
CA GLY A 54 -0.45 5.79 -4.02
C GLY A 54 -1.50 6.89 -3.92
N TRP A 55 -2.74 6.54 -4.16
CA TRP A 55 -3.84 7.46 -3.96
C TRP A 55 -4.19 7.51 -2.47
N SER A 56 -3.95 8.65 -1.83
CA SER A 56 -4.29 8.85 -0.43
C SER A 56 -5.66 9.52 -0.34
N PHE A 57 -6.68 8.76 0.09
CA PHE A 57 -8.00 9.34 0.35
C PHE A 57 -7.91 10.17 1.63
N ASN A 58 -7.88 11.50 1.49
CA ASN A 58 -7.95 12.39 2.63
C ASN A 58 -9.42 12.60 2.99
N PHE A 59 -9.92 11.85 3.98
CA PHE A 59 -11.32 11.95 4.45
C PHE A 59 -11.63 13.29 5.14
N THR A 60 -10.63 14.16 5.32
CA THR A 60 -10.77 15.46 5.99
C THR A 60 -11.02 16.61 5.01
N GLN A 61 -10.79 16.40 3.71
CA GLN A 61 -10.85 17.48 2.69
C GLN A 61 -12.16 17.52 1.90
N VAL A 62 -13.19 16.77 2.32
CA VAL A 62 -14.54 16.88 1.78
C VAL A 62 -15.41 17.60 2.81
N PRO A 63 -15.50 18.95 2.79
CA PRO A 63 -16.35 19.72 3.72
C PRO A 63 -17.85 19.57 3.46
N TYR A 64 -18.24 18.80 2.44
CA TYR A 64 -19.63 18.39 2.29
C TYR A 64 -19.88 17.20 3.22
N ALA A 65 -20.26 17.51 4.47
CA ALA A 65 -21.27 16.69 5.12
C ALA A 65 -22.39 16.51 4.09
N SER A 66 -22.61 15.28 3.66
CA SER A 66 -23.63 14.90 2.70
C SER A 66 -24.89 15.73 2.93
N ILE A 67 -25.13 16.74 2.10
CA ILE A 67 -26.37 17.49 2.14
C ILE A 67 -27.38 16.56 1.50
N ALA A 68 -28.03 15.73 2.31
CA ALA A 68 -29.18 14.87 2.05
C ALA A 68 -29.07 13.97 0.79
N THR A 69 -29.29 12.67 0.89
CA THR A 69 -30.67 12.14 0.93
C THR A 69 -30.63 10.70 1.48
N GLU A 70 -31.60 10.42 2.36
CA GLU A 70 -32.05 9.16 3.02
C GLU A 70 -31.25 7.86 2.86
#